data_AF-A0A7C1WHL6-F1
#
_entry.id   AF-A0A7C1WHL6-F1
#
_cell.length_a   1.000
_cell.length_b   1.000
_cell.length_c   1.000
_cell.angle_alpha   90.00
_cell.angle_beta   90.00
_cell.angle_gamma   90.00
#
_symmetry.space_group_name_H-M   'P 1'
#
loop_
_entity.id
_entity.type
_entity.pdbx_description
1 polymer ?
#
loop_
_entity_poly.entity_id
_entity_poly.type
_entity_poly.pdbx_seq_one_letter_code
_entity_poly.pdbx_strand_id
1 'polypeptide(L)' 'EWSDPTNWIHLRVGMDYEDVRDLLGEPLKIRSGASEFWYYTDKKFDGPHLKFLFKKVNSWKAPEGVAGTD' A
#
# COMPACT_ATOMS: atom_id res chain seq x y z
N GLU A 1 3.37 5.87 9.85
CA GLU A 1 4.15 4.67 9.45
C GLU A 1 3.21 3.53 9.09
N TRP A 2 3.57 2.69 8.12
CA TRP A 2 2.74 1.58 7.63
C TRP A 2 2.35 0.57 8.73
N SER A 3 3.12 0.48 9.80
CA SER A 3 2.85 -0.40 10.94
C SER A 3 1.62 0.03 11.74
N ASP A 4 1.20 1.29 11.63
CA ASP A 4 -0.03 1.81 12.23
C ASP A 4 -1.23 1.53 11.30
N PRO A 5 -2.18 0.68 11.73
CA PRO A 5 -3.41 0.37 11.02
C PRO A 5 -4.20 1.61 10.57
N THR A 6 -4.14 2.69 11.34
CA THR A 6 -4.87 3.94 11.10
C THR A 6 -4.40 4.67 9.84
N ASN A 7 -3.17 4.47 9.39
CA ASN A 7 -2.73 5.13 8.14
C ASN A 7 -3.35 4.48 6.89
N TRP A 8 -3.68 3.19 6.97
CA TRP A 8 -4.28 2.45 5.86
C TRP A 8 -5.73 2.84 5.59
N ILE A 9 -6.47 3.28 6.62
CA ILE A 9 -7.86 3.75 6.45
C ILE A 9 -7.96 5.06 5.67
N HIS A 10 -6.85 5.80 5.56
CA HIS A 10 -6.79 7.05 4.80
C HIS A 10 -6.44 6.84 3.33
N LEU A 11 -6.01 5.64 2.93
CA LEU A 11 -5.73 5.32 1.54
C LEU A 11 -6.98 5.46 0.67
N ARG A 12 -6.77 5.99 -0.53
CA ARG A 12 -7.81 6.15 -1.54
C ARG A 12 -7.28 5.76 -2.90
N VAL A 13 -8.15 5.18 -3.72
CA VAL A 13 -7.89 4.99 -5.15
C VAL A 13 -7.60 6.36 -5.78
N GLY A 14 -6.55 6.44 -6.59
CA GLY A 14 -6.14 7.69 -7.25
C GLY A 14 -5.02 8.47 -6.56
N MET A 15 -4.64 8.13 -5.33
CA MET A 15 -3.46 8.69 -4.67
C MET A 15 -2.19 8.37 -5.46
N ASP A 16 -1.24 9.30 -5.54
CA ASP A 16 0.06 9.01 -6.15
C ASP A 16 1.09 8.55 -5.12
N TYR A 17 2.34 8.44 -5.58
CA TYR A 17 3.45 7.94 -4.78
C TYR A 17 3.82 8.84 -3.61
N GLU A 18 3.64 10.16 -3.75
CA GLU A 18 3.98 11.11 -2.68
C GLU A 18 2.92 11.01 -1.58
N ASP A 19 1.64 11.06 -1.95
CA ASP A 19 0.52 10.85 -1.01
C ASP A 19 0.68 9.57 -0.18
N VAL A 20 1.07 8.47 -0.82
CA VAL A 20 1.23 7.18 -0.15
C VAL A 20 2.46 7.16 0.77
N ARG A 21 3.56 7.79 0.38
CA ARG A 21 4.76 7.90 1.22
C ARG A 21 4.52 8.76 2.44
N ASP A 22 3.76 9.85 2.30
CA ASP A 22 3.42 10.70 3.44
C ASP A 22 2.56 9.95 4.46
N LEU A 23 1.67 9.06 4.00
CA LEU A 23 0.81 8.25 4.88
C LEU A 23 1.53 7.03 5.48
N LEU A 24 2.14 6.21 4.65
CA LEU A 24 2.65 4.89 5.04
C LEU A 24 4.17 4.84 5.23
N GLY A 25 4.88 5.88 4.78
CA GLY A 25 6.32 5.86 4.64
C GLY A 25 6.80 5.07 3.41
N GLU A 26 8.11 4.88 3.34
CA GLU A 26 8.74 4.17 2.23
C GLU A 26 8.43 2.66 2.27
N PRO A 27 8.12 2.05 1.11
CA PRO A 27 7.95 0.61 1.03
C PRO A 27 9.29 -0.12 1.19
N LEU A 28 9.24 -1.34 1.73
CA LEU A 28 10.40 -2.21 1.80
C LEU A 28 10.86 -2.67 0.41
N LYS A 29 9.91 -2.88 -0.51
CA LYS A 29 10.22 -3.34 -1.86
C LYS A 29 9.21 -2.81 -2.88
N ILE A 30 9.73 -2.36 -4.02
CA ILE A 30 8.94 -1.98 -5.19
C ILE A 30 9.18 -3.01 -6.31
N ARG A 31 8.10 -3.48 -6.92
CA ARG A 31 8.13 -4.31 -8.13
C ARG A 31 7.37 -3.61 -9.24
N SER A 32 8.11 -3.04 -10.19
CA SER A 32 7.54 -2.41 -11.38
C SER A 32 7.33 -3.42 -12.52
N GLY A 33 6.32 -3.17 -13.36
CA GLY A 33 5.89 -4.03 -14.46
C GLY A 33 4.64 -3.44 -15.13
N ALA A 34 3.79 -4.28 -15.72
CA ALA A 34 2.49 -3.83 -16.24
C ALA A 34 1.57 -3.24 -15.15
N SER A 35 1.77 -3.66 -13.90
CA SER A 35 1.29 -3.01 -12.69
C SER A 35 2.46 -2.88 -11.73
N GLU A 36 2.45 -1.84 -10.92
CA GLU A 36 3.48 -1.64 -9.90
C GLU A 36 2.96 -2.06 -8.54
N PHE A 37 3.78 -2.80 -7.80
CA PHE A 37 3.44 -3.28 -6.46
C PHE A 37 4.44 -2.78 -5.44
N TRP A 38 3.94 -2.25 -4.34
CA TRP A 38 4.73 -1.81 -3.20
C TRP A 38 4.44 -2.74 -2.03
N TYR A 39 5.49 -3.30 -1.43
CA TYR A 39 5.39 -4.22 -0.31
C TYR A 39 6.03 -3.58 0.92
N TYR A 40 5.34 -3.68 2.06
CA TYR A 40 5.81 -3.14 3.34
C TYR A 40 6.38 -4.22 4.27
N THR A 41 6.35 -5.49 3.84
CA THR A 41 6.95 -6.63 4.55
C THR A 41 7.55 -7.63 3.57
N ASP A 42 8.43 -8.51 4.06
CA ASP A 42 9.01 -9.60 3.26
C ASP A 42 8.00 -10.68 2.85
N LYS A 43 6.80 -10.67 3.44
CA LYS A 43 5.69 -11.60 3.12
C LYS A 43 5.06 -11.33 1.73
N LYS A 44 5.48 -10.27 1.02
CA LYS A 44 4.97 -9.91 -0.32
C LYS A 44 3.42 -9.85 -0.33
N PHE A 45 2.76 -10.66 -1.16
CA PHE A 45 1.29 -10.70 -1.30
C PHE A 45 0.57 -11.25 -0.05
N ASP A 46 1.26 -12.04 0.77
CA ASP A 46 0.69 -12.53 2.02
C ASP A 46 0.65 -11.42 3.09
N GLY A 47 1.49 -10.40 2.95
CA GLY A 47 1.54 -9.23 3.83
C GLY A 47 0.89 -7.97 3.23
N PRO A 48 1.03 -6.84 3.94
CA PRO A 48 0.51 -5.56 3.50
C PRO A 48 1.20 -5.06 2.23
N HIS A 49 0.39 -4.67 1.25
CA HIS A 49 0.91 -4.22 -0.05
C HIS A 49 -0.08 -3.30 -0.78
N LEU A 50 0.45 -2.47 -1.68
CA LEU A 50 -0.33 -1.67 -2.62
C LEU A 50 -0.10 -2.13 -4.05
N LYS A 51 -1.13 -1.96 -4.86
CA LYS A 51 -1.08 -2.06 -6.33
C LYS A 51 -1.36 -0.70 -6.92
N PHE A 52 -0.51 -0.29 -7.85
CA PHE A 52 -0.65 0.93 -8.63
C PHE A 52 -0.94 0.60 -10.10
N LEU A 53 -1.82 1.39 -10.69
CA LEU A 53 -2.06 1.46 -12.13
C LEU A 53 -1.91 2.91 -12.58
N PHE A 54 -1.21 3.14 -13.69
CA PHE A 54 -0.93 4.49 -14.19
C PHE A 54 -0.34 5.43 -13.12
N LYS A 55 0.54 4.90 -12.27
CA LYS A 55 1.18 5.60 -11.13
C LYS A 55 0.21 6.09 -10.04
N LYS A 56 -1.01 5.58 -10.01
CA LYS A 56 -2.00 5.88 -8.98
C LYS A 56 -2.44 4.61 -8.25
N VAL A 57 -2.75 4.74 -6.96
CA VAL A 57 -3.27 3.65 -6.13
C VAL A 57 -4.51 3.08 -6.80
N ASN A 58 -4.51 1.77 -7.02
CA ASN A 58 -5.64 1.04 -7.57
C ASN A 58 -6.31 0.15 -6.53
N SER A 59 -5.52 -0.51 -5.68
CA SER A 59 -6.01 -1.40 -4.63
C SER A 59 -4.90 -1.70 -3.62
N TRP A 60 -5.24 -2.18 -2.43
CA TRP A 60 -4.26 -2.54 -1.41
C TRP A 60 -4.78 -3.68 -0.51
N LYS A 61 -3.85 -4.33 0.19
CA LYS A 61 -4.12 -5.23 1.31
C LYS A 61 -3.51 -4.60 2.56
N ALA A 62 -4.34 -4.33 3.55
CA ALA A 62 -3.92 -3.77 4.82
C ALA A 62 -3.37 -4.87 5.77
N PRO A 63 -2.62 -4.51 6.82
CA PRO A 63 -2.27 -5.44 7.89
C PRO A 63 -3.52 -5.93 8.65
N GLU A 64 -3.41 -7.11 9.27
CA GLU A 64 -4.43 -7.65 10.15
C GLU A 64 -4.76 -6.65 11.27
N GLY A 65 -6.05 -6.47 11.58
CA GLY A 65 -6.51 -5.49 12.57
C GLY A 65 -6.98 -4.14 12.01
N VAL A 66 -6.85 -3.90 10.70
CA VAL A 66 -7.55 -2.80 10.01
C VAL A 66 -8.99 -3.24 9.71
N ALA A 67 -9.97 -2.67 10.41
CA ALA A 67 -11.38 -2.95 10.15
C ALA A 67 -11.82 -2.32 8.82
N GLY A 68 -12.45 -3.12 7.94
CA GLY A 68 -13.11 -2.61 6.73
C GLY A 68 -12.44 -2.89 5.38
N THR A 69 -11.48 -3.82 5.30
CA THR A 69 -10.86 -4.24 4.03
C THR A 69 -11.14 -5.71 3.67
N ASP A 70 -12.20 -6.30 4.23
CA ASP A 70 -12.68 -7.65 3.91
C ASP A 70 -13.64 -7.63 2.70
#